data_AF-A0A524IHM0-F1
#
_entry.id   AF-A0A524IHM0-F1
#
_cell.length_a   1.000
_cell.length_b   1.000
_cell.length_c   1.000
_cell.angle_alpha   90.00
_cell.angle_beta   90.00
_cell.angle_gamma   90.00
#
_symmetry.space_group_name_H-M   'P 1'
#
loop_
_entity.id
_entity.type
_entity.pdbx_description
1 polymer ?
#
loop_
_entity_poly.entity_id
_entity_poly.type
_entity_poly.pdbx_seq_one_letter_code
_entity_poly.pdbx_strand_id
1 'polypeptide(L)'
;MHITVSQFRVVLVRILRCGYPLLAMACLSACAATAPSANPSHPDPVVLLVSIDGFGADYLDPATTPHLSALADRGVRAEALIPSFPTKTFPNHYTIVTGLRPDHHGIVANNMWDPETESSYSLGNREAIQNPAWYGGTPIWVTAEQAGVATAPLFWPGSEAPIQGVRPRHWLPYNGSMTHKARIDWVLDRLSTGGTERVRFATLYFDDVDEAGHEFGPGSTEVAEAIARIDSSIGLLLESLRDRGLNGVNLIIVSDHGMSRLSQDRIIFLDDYIDPDSVRVVDWSPVLALWHDSTTEDAVYRALKGVHPHLHVYRRHEIPVELGFGTHPRVAPIIGLADPGWSIAVHDYYERNSERFDGGSHGYDQRSDEMRALFVAAGPGFRTGMVVPPFPNVDVYELIMALLDLPP
;
A
#
# COMPACT_ATOMS: atom_id res chain seq x y z
N MET A 1 -47.26 17.28 -22.65
CA MET A 1 -47.89 18.56 -22.26
C MET A 1 -48.88 18.27 -21.14
N HIS A 2 -48.71 18.92 -19.97
CA HIS A 2 -49.62 19.08 -18.82
C HIS A 2 -50.42 17.86 -18.28
N ILE A 3 -50.22 17.38 -17.04
CA ILE A 3 -50.34 17.98 -15.68
C ILE A 3 -51.69 17.61 -15.00
N THR A 4 -51.52 16.82 -13.92
CA THR A 4 -52.25 16.63 -12.64
C THR A 4 -53.67 17.18 -12.38
N VAL A 5 -54.35 16.54 -11.40
CA VAL A 5 -54.98 17.10 -10.15
C VAL A 5 -55.66 15.93 -9.42
N SER A 6 -55.26 15.49 -8.22
CA SER A 6 -55.52 16.06 -6.86
C SER A 6 -57.02 16.03 -6.47
N GLN A 7 -57.51 15.77 -5.24
CA GLN A 7 -57.11 15.10 -3.98
C GLN A 7 -58.25 15.42 -2.96
N PHE A 8 -58.56 14.56 -1.97
CA PHE A 8 -59.24 14.89 -0.68
C PHE A 8 -60.74 15.40 -0.70
N ARG A 9 -61.56 15.36 0.39
CA ARG A 9 -61.43 14.99 1.83
C ARG A 9 -62.81 14.72 2.54
N VAL A 10 -62.81 13.87 3.59
CA VAL A 10 -63.54 13.96 4.90
C VAL A 10 -65.09 13.90 5.02
N VAL A 11 -65.59 13.10 6.00
CA VAL A 11 -66.57 13.37 7.12
C VAL A 11 -66.95 12.02 7.83
N LEU A 12 -67.53 11.92 9.05
CA LEU A 12 -67.02 12.19 10.42
C LEU A 12 -67.95 11.53 11.52
N VAL A 13 -67.47 11.40 12.79
CA VAL A 13 -68.23 11.30 14.10
C VAL A 13 -68.70 9.94 14.73
N ARG A 14 -68.02 9.59 15.86
CA ARG A 14 -68.42 9.06 17.21
C ARG A 14 -69.77 8.33 17.49
N ILE A 15 -69.77 7.39 18.48
CA ILE A 15 -70.42 7.52 19.83
C ILE A 15 -70.13 6.37 20.87
N LEU A 16 -69.73 6.79 22.09
CA LEU A 16 -69.90 6.29 23.49
C LEU A 16 -70.00 4.79 23.97
N ARG A 17 -69.18 4.52 25.01
CA ARG A 17 -69.49 4.01 26.39
C ARG A 17 -69.48 2.51 26.81
N CYS A 18 -68.70 2.30 27.90
CA CYS A 18 -68.91 1.45 29.10
C CYS A 18 -68.84 -0.09 29.01
N GLY A 19 -68.04 -0.69 29.91
CA GLY A 19 -68.20 -2.10 30.34
C GLY A 19 -66.91 -2.88 30.63
N TYR A 20 -66.31 -2.69 31.82
CA TYR A 20 -65.52 -3.74 32.51
C TYR A 20 -66.52 -4.53 33.40
N PRO A 21 -66.29 -5.81 33.79
CA PRO A 21 -64.99 -6.33 34.27
C PRO A 21 -64.69 -7.85 34.09
N LEU A 22 -63.63 -8.30 34.78
CA LEU A 22 -63.32 -9.66 35.28
C LEU A 22 -62.58 -10.70 34.39
N LEU A 23 -61.38 -11.01 34.87
CA LEU A 23 -60.68 -12.32 34.92
C LEU A 23 -60.72 -13.27 33.70
N ALA A 24 -59.57 -13.37 33.02
CA ALA A 24 -59.06 -14.64 32.49
C ALA A 24 -57.51 -14.63 32.54
N MET A 25 -56.93 -15.24 33.57
CA MET A 25 -55.48 -15.50 33.64
C MET A 25 -55.23 -16.94 33.17
N ALA A 26 -54.69 -17.11 31.95
CA ALA A 26 -54.30 -18.44 31.45
C ALA A 26 -53.22 -18.35 30.35
N CYS A 27 -52.22 -19.24 30.45
CA CYS A 27 -51.39 -19.74 29.35
C CYS A 27 -50.50 -18.74 28.57
N LEU A 28 -49.52 -18.14 29.25
CA LEU A 28 -48.23 -17.81 28.61
C LEU A 28 -47.25 -18.96 28.85
N SER A 29 -47.15 -19.89 27.88
CA SER A 29 -46.14 -20.94 27.85
C SER A 29 -45.68 -21.23 26.41
N ALA A 30 -44.39 -21.50 26.25
CA ALA A 30 -43.75 -22.10 25.08
C ALA A 30 -43.87 -21.34 23.73
N CYS A 31 -43.20 -20.19 23.63
CA CYS A 31 -42.50 -19.76 22.40
C CYS A 31 -41.18 -19.04 22.77
N ALA A 32 -40.39 -19.67 23.65
CA ALA A 32 -38.98 -19.32 23.74
C ALA A 32 -38.31 -19.86 22.47
N ALA A 33 -38.15 -18.99 21.47
CA ALA A 33 -37.32 -19.30 20.32
C ALA A 33 -35.90 -19.57 20.85
N THR A 34 -35.48 -20.82 20.82
CA THR A 34 -34.07 -21.18 21.03
C THR A 34 -33.28 -20.48 19.93
N ALA A 35 -32.57 -19.41 20.30
CA ALA A 35 -31.58 -18.82 19.43
C ALA A 35 -30.65 -19.95 18.94
N PRO A 36 -30.26 -19.97 17.66
CA PRO A 36 -29.36 -21.00 17.16
C PRO A 36 -28.10 -20.96 18.01
N SER A 37 -27.78 -22.10 18.66
CA SER A 37 -26.54 -22.22 19.40
C SER A 37 -25.39 -21.93 18.44
N ALA A 38 -24.60 -20.90 18.72
CA ALA A 38 -23.39 -20.65 17.97
C ALA A 38 -22.57 -21.94 17.94
N ASN A 39 -22.32 -22.48 16.75
CA ASN A 39 -21.44 -23.62 16.59
C ASN A 39 -20.07 -23.22 17.18
N PRO A 40 -19.45 -24.06 18.02
CA PRO A 40 -18.08 -23.81 18.42
C PRO A 40 -17.13 -23.97 17.21
N SER A 41 -15.92 -23.44 17.41
CA SER A 41 -14.67 -23.87 16.76
C SER A 41 -14.38 -23.46 15.30
N HIS A 42 -14.33 -22.16 15.02
CA HIS A 42 -13.13 -21.59 14.40
C HIS A 42 -12.75 -20.31 15.17
N PRO A 43 -11.46 -20.09 15.53
CA PRO A 43 -11.02 -18.83 16.09
C PRO A 43 -11.10 -17.73 15.03
N ASP A 44 -11.51 -16.50 15.40
CA ASP A 44 -11.65 -15.39 14.44
C ASP A 44 -10.41 -15.27 13.54
N PRO A 45 -10.57 -15.03 12.22
CA PRO A 45 -9.44 -15.03 11.30
C PRO A 45 -8.45 -13.93 11.67
N VAL A 46 -7.16 -14.28 11.52
CA VAL A 46 -6.01 -13.42 11.74
C VAL A 46 -5.25 -13.32 10.43
N VAL A 47 -4.89 -12.09 10.03
CA VAL A 47 -4.11 -11.80 8.83
C VAL A 47 -2.76 -11.19 9.23
N LEU A 48 -1.69 -11.74 8.67
CA LEU A 48 -0.35 -11.16 8.73
C LEU A 48 0.06 -10.76 7.30
N LEU A 49 0.20 -9.46 7.07
CA LEU A 49 0.71 -8.88 5.83
C LEU A 49 2.21 -8.61 5.96
N VAL A 50 3.03 -9.28 5.16
CA VAL A 50 4.47 -9.09 5.09
C VAL A 50 4.81 -8.37 3.79
N SER A 51 5.54 -7.27 3.85
CA SER A 51 6.17 -6.66 2.68
C SER A 51 7.66 -6.98 2.66
N ILE A 52 8.18 -7.24 1.46
CA ILE A 52 9.60 -7.27 1.15
C ILE A 52 9.80 -6.17 0.09
N ASP A 53 10.41 -5.06 0.47
CA ASP A 53 10.62 -3.90 -0.40
C ASP A 53 11.49 -4.27 -1.61
N GLY A 54 11.16 -3.73 -2.79
CA GLY A 54 11.93 -3.93 -4.04
C GLY A 54 11.99 -5.36 -4.58
N PHE A 55 11.19 -6.30 -4.07
CA PHE A 55 11.18 -7.70 -4.51
C PHE A 55 10.36 -7.89 -5.79
N GLY A 56 11.08 -7.90 -6.92
CA GLY A 56 10.54 -8.17 -8.25
C GLY A 56 9.85 -9.54 -8.37
N ALA A 57 8.80 -9.62 -9.19
CA ALA A 57 8.04 -10.85 -9.40
C ALA A 57 8.89 -12.00 -9.98
N ASP A 58 9.96 -11.66 -10.69
CA ASP A 58 10.95 -12.55 -11.31
C ASP A 58 11.97 -13.13 -10.32
N TYR A 59 12.10 -12.58 -9.12
CA TYR A 59 13.01 -13.06 -8.08
C TYR A 59 12.53 -14.33 -7.36
N LEU A 60 11.28 -14.77 -7.57
CA LEU A 60 10.72 -15.98 -6.97
C LEU A 60 11.23 -17.25 -7.69
N ASP A 61 12.43 -17.69 -7.29
CA ASP A 61 13.09 -18.91 -7.78
C ASP A 61 13.27 -19.96 -6.66
N PRO A 62 12.93 -21.25 -6.86
CA PRO A 62 13.07 -22.29 -5.82
C PRO A 62 14.51 -22.61 -5.38
N ALA A 63 15.55 -22.28 -6.15
CA ALA A 63 16.93 -22.52 -5.74
C ALA A 63 17.45 -21.43 -4.79
N THR A 64 16.95 -20.19 -4.93
CA THR A 64 17.35 -19.02 -4.12
C THR A 64 16.34 -18.73 -3.00
N THR A 65 15.07 -19.08 -3.21
CA THR A 65 13.94 -18.81 -2.30
C THR A 65 13.12 -20.06 -1.94
N PRO A 66 13.76 -21.11 -1.36
CA PRO A 66 13.07 -22.36 -1.05
C PRO A 66 11.88 -22.20 -0.08
N HIS A 67 11.92 -21.28 0.90
CA HIS A 67 10.83 -21.09 1.86
C HIS A 67 9.63 -20.35 1.27
N LEU A 68 9.86 -19.28 0.50
CA LEU A 68 8.84 -18.54 -0.25
C LEU A 68 8.23 -19.40 -1.36
N SER A 69 9.06 -20.12 -2.12
CA SER A 69 8.58 -21.04 -3.16
C SER A 69 7.71 -22.15 -2.56
N ALA A 70 8.14 -22.78 -1.47
CA ALA A 70 7.33 -23.80 -0.78
C ALA A 70 6.07 -23.23 -0.08
N LEU A 71 6.00 -21.91 0.19
CA LEU A 71 4.79 -21.22 0.64
C LEU A 71 3.82 -21.01 -0.54
N ALA A 72 4.36 -20.58 -1.68
CA ALA A 72 3.63 -20.35 -2.91
C ALA A 72 3.01 -21.64 -3.47
N ASP A 73 3.78 -22.74 -3.52
CA ASP A 73 3.33 -24.05 -4.00
C ASP A 73 2.16 -24.62 -3.17
N ARG A 74 2.11 -24.34 -1.87
CA ARG A 74 1.03 -24.79 -0.97
C ARG A 74 -0.14 -23.81 -0.85
N GLY A 75 -0.03 -22.62 -1.42
CA GLY A 75 -0.99 -21.53 -1.27
C GLY A 75 -1.50 -20.99 -2.61
N VAL A 76 -1.56 -19.68 -2.73
CA VAL A 76 -1.85 -18.92 -3.94
C VAL A 76 -0.64 -18.03 -4.25
N ARG A 77 -0.23 -17.94 -5.52
CA ARG A 77 0.69 -16.89 -6.00
C ARG A 77 0.13 -16.18 -7.21
N ALA A 78 0.49 -14.91 -7.40
CA ALA A 78 0.27 -14.24 -8.67
C ALA A 78 1.40 -14.54 -9.66
N GLU A 79 1.12 -14.41 -10.95
CA GLU A 79 2.17 -14.23 -11.97
C GLU A 79 2.91 -12.90 -11.76
N ALA A 80 2.22 -11.86 -11.30
CA ALA A 80 2.77 -10.60 -10.82
C ALA A 80 1.72 -9.80 -10.03
N LEU A 81 2.15 -9.06 -9.02
CA LEU A 81 1.40 -7.93 -8.48
C LEU A 81 1.76 -6.68 -9.31
N ILE A 82 0.77 -5.97 -9.83
CA ILE A 82 0.98 -4.75 -10.61
C ILE A 82 0.92 -3.56 -9.65
N PRO A 83 2.01 -2.82 -9.44
CA PRO A 83 1.97 -1.63 -8.58
C PRO A 83 1.12 -0.49 -9.20
N SER A 84 0.93 0.56 -8.42
CA SER A 84 0.35 1.82 -8.86
C SER A 84 1.44 2.85 -9.17
N PHE A 85 1.12 3.80 -10.05
CA PHE A 85 2.05 4.87 -10.44
C PHE A 85 2.10 6.00 -9.39
N PRO A 86 3.29 6.55 -9.09
CA PRO A 86 4.62 6.06 -9.45
C PRO A 86 4.98 4.82 -8.62
N THR A 87 5.82 3.94 -9.16
CA THR A 87 6.23 2.67 -8.49
C THR A 87 7.27 2.90 -7.38
N LYS A 88 6.95 3.80 -6.45
CA LYS A 88 7.73 4.19 -5.28
C LYS A 88 7.14 3.61 -3.99
N THR A 89 7.99 3.52 -2.98
CA THR A 89 7.76 2.82 -1.71
C THR A 89 6.50 3.23 -0.97
N PHE A 90 6.45 4.47 -0.48
CA PHE A 90 5.35 4.96 0.34
C PHE A 90 4.01 5.02 -0.40
N PRO A 91 3.96 5.48 -1.67
CA PRO A 91 2.75 5.38 -2.48
C PRO A 91 2.19 3.95 -2.57
N ASN A 92 3.01 2.94 -2.84
CA ASN A 92 2.52 1.58 -3.07
C ASN A 92 2.20 0.81 -1.79
N HIS A 93 3.02 0.94 -0.76
CA HIS A 93 2.68 0.43 0.57
C HIS A 93 1.37 1.02 1.10
N TYR A 94 1.13 2.32 0.90
CA TYR A 94 -0.12 2.96 1.34
C TYR A 94 -1.31 2.58 0.44
N THR A 95 -1.09 2.36 -0.86
CA THR A 95 -2.10 1.79 -1.78
C THR A 95 -2.59 0.42 -1.29
N ILE A 96 -1.67 -0.51 -0.98
CA ILE A 96 -1.97 -1.88 -0.54
C ILE A 96 -2.91 -1.92 0.67
N VAL A 97 -2.78 -0.96 1.59
CA VAL A 97 -3.58 -0.89 2.82
C VAL A 97 -4.76 0.06 2.77
N THR A 98 -5.05 0.71 1.64
CA THR A 98 -6.21 1.60 1.46
C THR A 98 -7.10 1.25 0.27
N GLY A 99 -6.63 0.43 -0.68
CA GLY A 99 -7.35 0.13 -1.92
C GLY A 99 -7.42 1.30 -2.91
N LEU A 100 -6.74 2.42 -2.59
CA LEU A 100 -6.75 3.65 -3.37
C LEU A 100 -5.40 3.83 -4.07
N ARG A 101 -5.42 4.40 -5.28
CA ARG A 101 -4.20 4.81 -5.97
C ARG A 101 -3.55 6.04 -5.31
N PRO A 102 -2.26 6.33 -5.59
CA PRO A 102 -1.55 7.52 -5.09
C PRO A 102 -2.30 8.85 -5.30
N ASP A 103 -2.97 8.99 -6.44
CA ASP A 103 -3.77 10.14 -6.82
C ASP A 103 -5.06 10.34 -5.99
N HIS A 104 -5.48 9.34 -5.21
CA HIS A 104 -6.68 9.38 -4.38
C HIS A 104 -6.36 9.35 -2.87
N HIS A 105 -5.28 8.68 -2.47
CA HIS A 105 -4.85 8.65 -1.06
C HIS A 105 -3.84 9.74 -0.68
N GLY A 106 -3.36 10.52 -1.65
CA GLY A 106 -2.61 11.76 -1.43
C GLY A 106 -1.13 11.64 -1.10
N ILE A 107 -0.63 10.42 -0.80
CA ILE A 107 0.79 10.07 -0.82
C ILE A 107 1.22 9.83 -2.28
N VAL A 108 1.53 10.90 -3.03
CA VAL A 108 1.78 10.83 -4.48
C VAL A 108 3.22 10.44 -4.88
N ALA A 109 4.17 10.55 -3.95
CA ALA A 109 5.59 10.24 -4.14
C ALA A 109 6.28 10.06 -2.78
N ASN A 110 7.53 9.58 -2.77
CA ASN A 110 8.36 9.52 -1.55
C ASN A 110 8.80 10.93 -1.09
N ASN A 111 8.95 11.87 -2.04
CA ASN A 111 9.14 13.30 -1.79
C ASN A 111 7.98 14.07 -2.45
N MET A 112 7.27 14.91 -1.70
CA MET A 112 6.16 15.70 -2.25
C MET A 112 6.01 17.03 -1.54
N TRP A 113 5.41 18.00 -2.24
CA TRP A 113 5.07 19.32 -1.72
C TRP A 113 3.57 19.53 -1.81
N ASP A 114 3.00 20.16 -0.79
CA ASP A 114 1.58 20.46 -0.70
C ASP A 114 1.39 21.99 -0.91
N PRO A 115 0.74 22.41 -2.01
CA PRO A 115 0.61 23.83 -2.35
C PRO A 115 -0.42 24.58 -1.49
N GLU A 116 -1.29 23.88 -0.76
CA GLU A 116 -2.31 24.50 0.09
C GLU A 116 -1.74 24.81 1.49
N THR A 117 -0.88 23.94 2.00
CA THR A 117 -0.21 24.08 3.31
C THR A 117 1.21 24.62 3.22
N GLU A 118 1.72 24.83 2.00
CA GLU A 118 3.11 25.20 1.67
C GLU A 118 4.19 24.27 2.28
N SER A 119 3.81 23.05 2.67
CA SER A 119 4.67 22.13 3.43
C SER A 119 5.24 20.99 2.57
N SER A 120 6.34 20.37 3.03
CA SER A 120 7.04 19.29 2.33
C SER A 120 7.05 17.98 3.11
N TYR A 121 6.85 16.88 2.40
CA TYR A 121 6.96 15.51 2.89
C TYR A 121 8.20 14.84 2.29
N SER A 122 8.94 14.10 3.12
CA SER A 122 10.02 13.22 2.69
C SER A 122 10.20 12.09 3.71
N LEU A 123 10.83 10.98 3.31
CA LEU A 123 11.01 9.81 4.18
C LEU A 123 11.88 10.08 5.42
N GLY A 124 12.75 11.11 5.36
CA GLY A 124 13.53 11.57 6.51
C GLY A 124 12.75 12.49 7.47
N ASN A 125 11.61 13.05 7.03
CA ASN A 125 10.84 14.01 7.83
C ASN A 125 9.83 13.30 8.75
N ARG A 126 10.30 12.97 9.96
CA ARG A 126 9.51 12.36 11.04
C ARG A 126 8.23 13.13 11.37
N GLU A 127 8.24 14.46 11.31
CA GLU A 127 7.07 15.29 11.61
C GLU A 127 6.01 15.14 10.50
N ALA A 128 6.43 15.19 9.24
CA ALA A 128 5.53 14.96 8.10
C ALA A 128 4.97 13.53 8.10
N ILE A 129 5.80 12.51 8.36
CA ILE A 129 5.37 11.11 8.46
C ILE A 129 4.30 10.90 9.53
N GLN A 130 4.36 11.61 10.66
CA GLN A 130 3.38 11.47 11.75
C GLN A 130 2.17 12.42 11.63
N ASN A 131 2.20 13.39 10.72
CA ASN A 131 1.11 14.32 10.49
C ASN A 131 0.00 13.65 9.63
N PRO A 132 -1.23 13.47 10.16
CA PRO A 132 -2.31 12.78 9.46
C PRO A 132 -2.82 13.54 8.23
N ALA A 133 -2.54 14.84 8.09
CA ALA A 133 -2.99 15.65 6.94
C ALA A 133 -2.40 15.21 5.58
N TRP A 134 -1.30 14.45 5.60
CA TRP A 134 -0.74 13.85 4.39
C TRP A 134 -1.55 12.64 3.89
N TYR A 135 -2.28 11.97 4.76
CA TYR A 135 -2.84 10.64 4.51
C TYR A 135 -4.35 10.71 4.25
N GLY A 136 -4.74 10.59 2.97
CA GLY A 136 -6.13 10.40 2.56
C GLY A 136 -6.58 8.93 2.69
N GLY A 137 -7.86 8.68 2.44
CA GLY A 137 -8.46 7.35 2.50
C GLY A 137 -8.59 6.78 3.93
N THR A 138 -8.91 5.50 4.00
CA THR A 138 -9.07 4.75 5.26
C THR A 138 -8.19 3.49 5.23
N PRO A 139 -7.05 3.48 5.95
CA PRO A 139 -6.25 2.28 6.05
C PRO A 139 -6.97 1.13 6.76
N ILE A 140 -6.61 -0.11 6.44
CA ILE A 140 -7.15 -1.34 7.08
C ILE A 140 -7.17 -1.21 8.62
N TRP A 141 -6.10 -0.69 9.23
CA TRP A 141 -6.03 -0.52 10.68
C TRP A 141 -7.02 0.52 11.23
N VAL A 142 -7.40 1.54 10.46
CA VAL A 142 -8.42 2.51 10.89
C VAL A 142 -9.78 1.83 10.94
N THR A 143 -10.18 1.12 9.87
CA THR A 143 -11.45 0.39 9.83
C THR A 143 -11.51 -0.72 10.88
N ALA A 144 -10.42 -1.47 11.06
CA ALA A 144 -10.31 -2.52 12.06
C ALA A 144 -10.44 -1.99 13.50
N GLU A 145 -9.67 -0.96 13.89
CA GLU A 145 -9.75 -0.41 15.25
C GLU A 145 -11.13 0.22 15.54
N GLN A 146 -11.76 0.85 14.54
CA GLN A 146 -13.13 1.37 14.65
C GLN A 146 -14.16 0.25 14.83
N ALA A 147 -13.94 -0.92 14.23
CA ALA A 147 -14.74 -2.13 14.44
C ALA A 147 -14.40 -2.90 15.73
N GLY A 148 -13.49 -2.37 16.58
CA GLY A 148 -13.03 -3.03 17.81
C GLY A 148 -12.05 -4.18 17.59
N VAL A 149 -11.45 -4.27 16.40
CA VAL A 149 -10.43 -5.27 16.03
C VAL A 149 -9.04 -4.67 16.26
N ALA A 150 -8.29 -5.24 17.21
CA ALA A 150 -6.94 -4.76 17.53
C ALA A 150 -5.95 -5.07 16.41
N THR A 151 -5.05 -4.11 16.16
CA THR A 151 -4.06 -4.17 15.07
C THR A 151 -2.62 -3.92 15.55
N ALA A 152 -1.67 -4.56 14.88
CA ALA A 152 -0.23 -4.43 15.15
C ALA A 152 0.62 -4.24 13.88
N PRO A 153 0.43 -3.15 13.11
CA PRO A 153 1.35 -2.82 12.03
C PRO A 153 2.75 -2.49 12.56
N LEU A 154 3.74 -3.28 12.13
CA LEU A 154 5.15 -2.97 12.30
C LEU A 154 5.69 -2.35 11.00
N PHE A 155 6.26 -1.14 11.13
CA PHE A 155 7.04 -0.45 10.10
C PHE A 155 6.31 -0.22 8.76
N TRP A 156 4.98 -0.10 8.76
CA TRP A 156 4.21 0.16 7.54
C TRP A 156 4.02 1.66 7.29
N PRO A 157 4.27 2.18 6.07
CA PRO A 157 3.96 3.56 5.70
C PRO A 157 2.55 4.01 6.12
N GLY A 158 2.47 5.07 6.92
CA GLY A 158 1.23 5.60 7.49
C GLY A 158 0.82 5.05 8.86
N SER A 159 1.37 3.93 9.34
CA SER A 159 0.98 3.37 10.66
C SER A 159 1.39 4.26 11.84
N GLU A 160 2.30 5.20 11.61
CA GLU A 160 2.77 6.19 12.58
C GLU A 160 1.90 7.44 12.71
N ALA A 161 0.94 7.65 11.81
CA ALA A 161 0.04 8.80 11.82
C ALA A 161 -1.31 8.45 12.51
N PRO A 162 -1.94 9.40 13.22
CA PRO A 162 -3.28 9.24 13.78
C PRO A 162 -4.33 9.50 12.70
N ILE A 163 -4.36 8.65 11.67
CA ILE A 163 -5.19 8.82 10.47
C ILE A 163 -6.67 8.76 10.86
N GLN A 164 -7.45 9.78 10.45
CA GLN A 164 -8.83 10.01 10.92
C GLN A 164 -8.97 10.07 12.46
N GLY A 165 -7.89 10.45 13.17
CA GLY A 165 -7.85 10.46 14.64
C GLY A 165 -7.62 9.08 15.29
N VAL A 166 -7.49 8.01 14.50
CA VAL A 166 -7.29 6.64 14.95
C VAL A 166 -5.82 6.25 14.85
N ARG A 167 -5.30 5.56 15.87
CA ARG A 167 -3.99 4.91 15.83
C ARG A 167 -4.16 3.39 15.99
N PRO A 168 -3.29 2.57 15.37
CA PRO A 168 -3.24 1.14 15.65
C PRO A 168 -3.01 0.86 17.15
N ARG A 169 -3.53 -0.26 17.66
CA ARG A 169 -3.36 -0.70 19.05
C ARG A 169 -1.89 -0.85 19.43
N HIS A 170 -1.11 -1.39 18.50
CA HIS A 170 0.34 -1.51 18.61
C HIS A 170 0.98 -0.99 17.32
N TRP A 171 2.00 -0.17 17.46
CA TRP A 171 2.84 0.30 16.36
C TRP A 171 4.19 0.70 16.96
N LEU A 172 5.20 0.85 16.10
CA LEU A 172 6.49 1.42 16.47
C LEU A 172 6.91 2.47 15.43
N PRO A 173 7.66 3.51 15.85
CA PRO A 173 8.51 4.28 14.96
C PRO A 173 9.39 3.40 14.09
N TYR A 174 9.54 3.74 12.81
CA TYR A 174 10.47 3.07 11.92
C TYR A 174 11.89 3.03 12.52
N ASN A 175 12.51 1.85 12.50
CA ASN A 175 13.85 1.62 12.97
C ASN A 175 14.51 0.48 12.18
N GLY A 176 15.19 0.83 11.07
CA GLY A 176 15.90 -0.12 10.22
C GLY A 176 16.91 -1.00 10.98
N SER A 177 17.54 -0.47 12.04
CA SER A 177 18.47 -1.23 12.89
C SER A 177 17.83 -2.38 13.69
N MET A 178 16.50 -2.55 13.65
CA MET A 178 15.83 -3.65 14.34
C MET A 178 15.95 -4.94 13.53
N THR A 179 16.65 -5.95 14.08
CA THR A 179 16.96 -7.22 13.38
C THR A 179 15.71 -8.00 12.97
N HIS A 180 15.80 -8.83 11.93
CA HIS A 180 14.65 -9.57 11.40
C HIS A 180 13.99 -10.45 12.44
N LYS A 181 14.79 -11.13 13.28
CA LYS A 181 14.26 -11.91 14.40
C LYS A 181 13.47 -11.02 15.37
N ALA A 182 13.96 -9.82 15.69
CA ALA A 182 13.23 -8.89 16.56
C ALA A 182 11.95 -8.34 15.90
N ARG A 183 11.97 -8.08 14.57
CA ARG A 183 10.75 -7.72 13.80
C ARG A 183 9.71 -8.84 13.85
N ILE A 184 10.12 -10.09 13.58
CA ILE A 184 9.28 -11.29 13.63
C ILE A 184 8.73 -11.54 15.05
N ASP A 185 9.61 -11.61 16.06
CA ASP A 185 9.21 -11.85 17.45
C ASP A 185 8.22 -10.78 17.92
N TRP A 186 8.49 -9.49 17.64
CA TRP A 186 7.59 -8.40 18.05
C TRP A 186 6.18 -8.62 17.52
N VAL A 187 6.01 -8.91 16.22
CA VAL A 187 4.70 -9.14 15.59
C VAL A 187 4.03 -10.38 16.17
N LEU A 188 4.75 -11.51 16.22
CA LEU A 188 4.15 -12.78 16.65
C LEU A 188 3.77 -12.80 18.13
N ASP A 189 4.50 -12.09 18.98
CA ASP A 189 4.13 -11.93 20.39
C ASP A 189 2.81 -11.13 20.53
N ARG A 190 2.52 -10.19 19.61
CA ARG A 190 1.22 -9.49 19.56
C ARG A 190 0.12 -10.37 18.95
N LEU A 191 0.41 -11.20 17.96
CA LEU A 191 -0.57 -12.18 17.44
C LEU A 191 -0.89 -13.30 18.45
N SER A 192 -0.04 -13.49 19.47
CA SER A 192 -0.24 -14.47 20.54
C SER A 192 -1.10 -13.96 21.71
N THR A 193 -1.59 -12.71 21.68
CA THR A 193 -2.45 -12.16 22.74
C THR A 193 -3.87 -12.72 22.68
N GLY A 194 -4.53 -12.79 23.85
CA GLY A 194 -5.92 -13.21 23.98
C GLY A 194 -6.83 -12.11 24.52
N GLY A 195 -8.14 -12.34 24.49
CA GLY A 195 -9.14 -11.40 25.00
C GLY A 195 -9.31 -10.17 24.11
N THR A 196 -9.58 -9.01 24.71
CA THR A 196 -9.78 -7.74 23.99
C THR A 196 -8.51 -7.18 23.34
N GLU A 197 -7.33 -7.63 23.78
CA GLU A 197 -6.05 -7.28 23.18
C GLU A 197 -5.67 -8.22 22.01
N ARG A 198 -6.53 -9.18 21.65
CA ARG A 198 -6.27 -10.16 20.57
C ARG A 198 -6.13 -9.45 19.23
N VAL A 199 -4.89 -9.38 18.73
CA VAL A 199 -4.61 -8.80 17.41
C VAL A 199 -5.11 -9.74 16.32
N ARG A 200 -5.87 -9.19 15.36
CA ARG A 200 -6.32 -9.93 14.16
C ARG A 200 -5.70 -9.42 12.86
N PHE A 201 -5.13 -8.21 12.84
CA PHE A 201 -4.37 -7.73 11.69
C PHE A 201 -3.02 -7.19 12.14
N ALA A 202 -1.94 -7.69 11.54
CA ALA A 202 -0.60 -7.19 11.76
C ALA A 202 0.15 -7.04 10.44
N THR A 203 1.15 -6.16 10.44
CA THR A 203 2.08 -6.01 9.32
C THR A 203 3.50 -6.28 9.74
N LEU A 204 4.33 -6.65 8.78
CA LEU A 204 5.78 -6.85 8.91
C LEU A 204 6.44 -6.33 7.64
N TYR A 205 7.62 -5.74 7.75
CA TYR A 205 8.32 -5.09 6.64
C TYR A 205 9.82 -5.40 6.69
N PHE A 206 10.42 -5.61 5.52
CA PHE A 206 11.84 -5.83 5.28
C PHE A 206 12.34 -5.01 4.09
N ASP A 207 13.53 -4.43 4.23
CA ASP A 207 14.13 -3.43 3.32
C ASP A 207 15.35 -3.94 2.54
N ASP A 208 15.90 -5.12 2.88
CA ASP A 208 17.20 -5.61 2.37
C ASP A 208 17.31 -5.72 0.84
N VAL A 209 16.21 -6.05 0.15
CA VAL A 209 16.23 -6.35 -1.29
C VAL A 209 16.16 -5.06 -2.11
N ASP A 210 15.42 -4.05 -1.65
CA ASP A 210 15.47 -2.70 -2.19
C ASP A 210 16.83 -2.04 -1.93
N GLU A 211 17.37 -2.12 -0.70
CA GLU A 211 18.68 -1.56 -0.35
C GLU A 211 19.80 -2.15 -1.23
N ALA A 212 19.89 -3.48 -1.33
CA ALA A 212 20.85 -4.13 -2.22
C ALA A 212 20.56 -3.86 -3.70
N GLY A 213 19.28 -3.74 -4.07
CA GLY A 213 18.83 -3.40 -5.42
C GLY A 213 19.30 -2.00 -5.84
N HIS A 214 19.23 -1.03 -4.95
CA HIS A 214 19.76 0.31 -5.19
C HIS A 214 21.29 0.35 -5.27
N GLU A 215 21.99 -0.29 -4.34
CA GLU A 215 23.46 -0.23 -4.27
C GLU A 215 24.14 -0.98 -5.42
N PHE A 216 23.68 -2.20 -5.76
CA PHE A 216 24.37 -3.09 -6.70
C PHE A 216 23.59 -3.30 -8.02
N GLY A 217 22.28 -3.05 -8.03
CA GLY A 217 21.40 -3.24 -9.18
C GLY A 217 20.83 -4.67 -9.30
N PRO A 218 19.68 -4.84 -9.97
CA PRO A 218 19.03 -6.14 -10.12
C PRO A 218 19.93 -7.14 -10.85
N GLY A 219 19.90 -8.40 -10.40
CA GLY A 219 20.72 -9.49 -10.93
C GLY A 219 22.17 -9.55 -10.42
N SER A 220 22.56 -8.72 -9.43
CA SER A 220 23.87 -8.82 -8.78
C SER A 220 23.97 -10.00 -7.80
N THR A 221 25.19 -10.33 -7.35
CA THR A 221 25.42 -11.35 -6.31
C THR A 221 24.82 -10.91 -4.99
N GLU A 222 24.98 -9.63 -4.66
CA GLU A 222 24.55 -8.99 -3.42
C GLU A 222 23.02 -8.95 -3.29
N VAL A 223 22.31 -8.73 -4.41
CA VAL A 223 20.85 -8.86 -4.49
C VAL A 223 20.43 -10.32 -4.29
N ALA A 224 21.10 -11.29 -4.93
CA ALA A 224 20.82 -12.71 -4.70
C ALA A 224 21.07 -13.14 -3.24
N GLU A 225 22.11 -12.61 -2.59
CA GLU A 225 22.37 -12.81 -1.17
C GLU A 225 21.30 -12.15 -0.29
N ALA A 226 20.82 -10.94 -0.62
CA ALA A 226 19.72 -10.29 0.08
C ALA A 226 18.42 -11.10 0.00
N ILE A 227 18.07 -11.58 -1.19
CA ILE A 227 16.94 -12.47 -1.44
C ILE A 227 17.06 -13.74 -0.58
N ALA A 228 18.23 -14.38 -0.52
CA ALA A 228 18.45 -15.57 0.30
C ALA A 228 18.38 -15.30 1.83
N ARG A 229 18.83 -14.11 2.28
CA ARG A 229 18.68 -13.66 3.68
C ARG A 229 17.21 -13.43 4.05
N ILE A 230 16.42 -12.85 3.15
CA ILE A 230 14.98 -12.68 3.34
C ILE A 230 14.27 -14.04 3.33
N ASP A 231 14.55 -14.93 2.40
CA ASP A 231 13.92 -16.26 2.37
C ASP A 231 14.21 -17.05 3.66
N SER A 232 15.44 -16.99 4.17
CA SER A 232 15.81 -17.53 5.48
C SER A 232 15.00 -16.91 6.63
N SER A 233 14.70 -15.61 6.53
CA SER A 233 13.86 -14.88 7.49
C SER A 233 12.38 -15.28 7.40
N ILE A 234 11.89 -15.60 6.20
CA ILE A 234 10.56 -16.21 5.99
C ILE A 234 10.51 -17.64 6.54
N GLY A 235 11.58 -18.43 6.37
CA GLY A 235 11.72 -19.73 7.03
C GLY A 235 11.60 -19.64 8.55
N LEU A 236 12.32 -18.69 9.16
CA LEU A 236 12.24 -18.37 10.60
C LEU A 236 10.83 -17.90 11.02
N LEU A 237 10.15 -17.07 10.21
CA LEU A 237 8.78 -16.65 10.47
C LEU A 237 7.80 -17.83 10.47
N LEU A 238 7.90 -18.73 9.50
CA LEU A 238 7.05 -19.91 9.36
C LEU A 238 7.25 -20.90 10.52
N GLU A 239 8.50 -21.15 10.92
CA GLU A 239 8.82 -21.91 12.12
C GLU A 239 8.27 -21.24 13.40
N SER A 240 8.49 -19.93 13.52
CA SER A 240 8.06 -19.15 14.69
C SER A 240 6.53 -19.07 14.84
N LEU A 241 5.78 -19.08 13.72
CA LEU A 241 4.32 -19.21 13.70
C LEU A 241 3.88 -20.59 14.21
N ARG A 242 4.50 -21.66 13.69
CA ARG A 242 4.21 -23.04 14.07
C ARG A 242 4.42 -23.27 15.58
N ASP A 243 5.55 -22.82 16.10
CA ASP A 243 5.97 -23.07 17.48
C ASP A 243 5.16 -22.25 18.51
N ARG A 244 4.62 -21.10 18.10
CA ARG A 244 3.64 -20.32 18.87
C ARG A 244 2.19 -20.80 18.71
N GLY A 245 1.95 -21.86 17.93
CA GLY A 245 0.60 -22.38 17.66
C GLY A 245 -0.24 -21.55 16.68
N LEU A 246 0.36 -20.56 16.01
CA LEU A 246 -0.29 -19.61 15.09
C LEU A 246 -0.50 -20.18 13.67
N ASN A 247 -0.64 -21.50 13.53
CA ASN A 247 -0.82 -22.19 12.25
C ASN A 247 -2.11 -21.81 11.49
N GLY A 248 -3.05 -21.13 12.15
CA GLY A 248 -4.30 -20.62 11.56
C GLY A 248 -4.23 -19.20 11.01
N VAL A 249 -3.05 -18.56 11.00
CA VAL A 249 -2.87 -17.22 10.41
C VAL A 249 -2.96 -17.28 8.88
N ASN A 250 -3.69 -16.34 8.29
CA ASN A 250 -3.63 -16.03 6.86
C ASN A 250 -2.39 -15.16 6.62
N LEU A 251 -1.34 -15.76 6.06
CA LEU A 251 -0.11 -15.08 5.69
C LEU A 251 -0.23 -14.56 4.26
N ILE A 252 -0.02 -13.26 4.05
CA ILE A 252 0.09 -12.63 2.75
C ILE A 252 1.47 -11.99 2.68
N ILE A 253 2.25 -12.33 1.66
CA ILE A 253 3.55 -11.75 1.37
C ILE A 253 3.43 -10.98 0.05
N VAL A 254 3.77 -9.70 0.08
CA VAL A 254 3.74 -8.79 -1.06
C VAL A 254 5.11 -8.16 -1.25
N SER A 255 5.28 -7.54 -2.41
CA SER A 255 6.17 -6.40 -2.57
C SER A 255 5.38 -5.22 -3.12
N ASP A 256 5.96 -4.04 -3.06
CA ASP A 256 5.37 -2.77 -3.44
C ASP A 256 5.86 -2.29 -4.82
N HIS A 257 7.03 -2.73 -5.28
CA HIS A 257 7.53 -2.58 -6.66
C HIS A 257 8.68 -3.57 -6.96
N GLY A 258 8.96 -3.75 -8.26
CA GLY A 258 10.23 -4.32 -8.72
C GLY A 258 11.38 -3.30 -8.78
N MET A 259 12.42 -3.60 -9.55
CA MET A 259 13.67 -2.82 -9.64
C MET A 259 14.26 -2.87 -11.06
N SER A 260 14.78 -1.75 -11.56
CA SER A 260 15.40 -1.60 -12.88
C SER A 260 16.88 -1.26 -12.78
N ARG A 261 17.75 -1.80 -13.66
CA ARG A 261 19.20 -1.49 -13.62
C ARG A 261 19.49 -0.14 -14.26
N LEU A 262 20.21 0.71 -13.54
CA LEU A 262 20.71 1.97 -14.05
C LEU A 262 21.91 1.77 -15.00
N SER A 263 22.39 2.87 -15.55
CA SER A 263 23.67 2.95 -16.27
C SER A 263 24.15 4.40 -16.35
N GLN A 264 25.45 4.58 -16.16
CA GLN A 264 26.16 5.84 -16.38
C GLN A 264 26.08 6.36 -17.82
N ASP A 265 25.76 5.50 -18.80
CA ASP A 265 25.55 5.89 -20.21
C ASP A 265 24.09 6.34 -20.50
N ARG A 266 23.18 6.21 -19.54
CA ARG A 266 21.73 6.46 -19.69
C ARG A 266 21.23 7.59 -18.80
N ILE A 267 21.87 8.75 -18.92
CA ILE A 267 21.55 9.95 -18.14
C ILE A 267 20.91 11.01 -19.02
N ILE A 268 19.83 11.60 -18.52
CA ILE A 268 19.16 12.78 -19.06
C ILE A 268 19.54 13.95 -18.18
N PHE A 269 20.31 14.89 -18.72
CA PHE A 269 20.73 16.09 -18.02
C PHE A 269 19.66 17.18 -18.16
N LEU A 270 19.02 17.56 -17.05
CA LEU A 270 17.97 18.57 -17.04
C LEU A 270 18.50 19.97 -17.39
N ASP A 271 19.75 20.23 -17.01
CA ASP A 271 20.49 21.48 -17.23
C ASP A 271 20.95 21.71 -18.68
N ASP A 272 20.81 20.72 -19.58
CA ASP A 272 20.92 20.93 -21.03
C ASP A 272 19.71 21.69 -21.62
N TYR A 273 18.56 21.67 -20.93
CA TYR A 273 17.28 22.09 -21.49
C TYR A 273 16.63 23.28 -20.75
N ILE A 274 16.80 23.35 -19.43
CA ILE A 274 16.32 24.45 -18.59
C ILE A 274 17.35 24.81 -17.51
N ASP A 275 17.29 26.04 -17.02
CA ASP A 275 17.98 26.41 -15.78
C ASP A 275 17.28 25.74 -14.58
N PRO A 276 17.95 24.84 -13.83
CA PRO A 276 17.36 24.18 -12.67
C PRO A 276 16.93 25.15 -11.57
N ASP A 277 17.59 26.31 -11.42
CA ASP A 277 17.24 27.33 -10.42
C ASP A 277 15.98 28.14 -10.81
N SER A 278 15.49 27.99 -12.05
CA SER A 278 14.23 28.60 -12.50
C SER A 278 12.98 27.85 -12.06
N VAL A 279 13.14 26.62 -11.55
CA VAL A 279 12.07 25.70 -11.15
C VAL A 279 12.32 25.13 -9.76
N ARG A 280 11.26 24.64 -9.11
CA ARG A 280 11.37 23.84 -7.89
C ARG A 280 11.19 22.37 -8.25
N VAL A 281 12.29 21.61 -8.21
CA VAL A 281 12.27 20.16 -8.34
C VAL A 281 11.93 19.54 -6.97
N VAL A 282 10.78 18.87 -6.88
CA VAL A 282 10.28 18.29 -5.61
C VAL A 282 10.62 16.81 -5.49
N ASP A 283 10.61 16.08 -6.61
CA ASP A 283 11.16 14.72 -6.70
C ASP A 283 11.95 14.60 -8.02
N TRP A 284 12.98 13.75 -8.00
CA TRP A 284 13.93 13.57 -9.10
C TRP A 284 13.72 12.22 -9.80
N SER A 285 14.79 11.51 -10.16
CA SER A 285 14.76 10.30 -10.98
C SER A 285 13.88 9.17 -10.38
N PRO A 286 13.10 8.43 -11.19
CA PRO A 286 12.87 8.60 -12.63
C PRO A 286 11.61 9.45 -12.96
N VAL A 287 10.96 10.04 -11.95
CA VAL A 287 9.71 10.81 -12.09
C VAL A 287 9.93 12.24 -11.59
N LEU A 288 10.48 13.07 -12.48
CA LEU A 288 10.77 14.47 -12.23
C LEU A 288 9.47 15.24 -11.94
N ALA A 289 9.33 15.76 -10.72
CA ALA A 289 8.17 16.53 -10.28
C ALA A 289 8.50 18.02 -10.20
N LEU A 290 8.10 18.79 -11.21
CA LEU A 290 8.47 20.20 -11.37
C LEU A 290 7.32 21.15 -11.01
N TRP A 291 7.62 22.06 -10.10
CA TRP A 291 6.81 23.23 -9.80
C TRP A 291 7.49 24.48 -10.36
N HIS A 292 6.71 25.45 -10.83
CA HIS A 292 7.25 26.72 -11.31
C HIS A 292 7.51 27.65 -10.11
N ASP A 293 8.64 28.37 -10.10
CA ASP A 293 8.95 29.36 -9.06
C ASP A 293 9.03 30.76 -9.67
N SER A 294 10.07 31.04 -10.47
CA SER A 294 10.25 32.33 -11.18
C SER A 294 9.76 32.33 -12.64
N THR A 295 9.39 31.16 -13.17
CA THR A 295 8.98 30.93 -14.56
C THR A 295 7.47 30.58 -14.67
N THR A 296 6.99 30.26 -15.88
CA THR A 296 5.63 29.78 -16.12
C THR A 296 5.62 28.28 -16.46
N GLU A 297 4.58 27.54 -16.04
CA GLU A 297 4.34 26.15 -16.44
C GLU A 297 4.48 25.95 -17.96
N ASP A 298 3.94 26.92 -18.72
CA ASP A 298 3.90 26.93 -20.17
C ASP A 298 5.28 27.11 -20.84
N ALA A 299 6.24 27.72 -20.13
CA ALA A 299 7.62 27.83 -20.58
C ALA A 299 8.40 26.54 -20.28
N VAL A 300 8.28 26.01 -19.05
CA VAL A 300 8.92 24.74 -18.64
C VAL A 300 8.47 23.59 -19.54
N TYR A 301 7.16 23.47 -19.78
CA TYR A 301 6.62 22.43 -20.66
C TYR A 301 7.20 22.52 -22.08
N ARG A 302 7.22 23.72 -22.69
CA ARG A 302 7.76 23.89 -24.05
C ARG A 302 9.26 23.62 -24.13
N ALA A 303 10.01 23.90 -23.06
CA ALA A 303 11.44 23.66 -23.02
C ALA A 303 11.81 22.18 -22.85
N LEU A 304 10.91 21.35 -22.30
CA LEU A 304 11.19 19.92 -22.03
C LEU A 304 10.39 18.95 -22.92
N LYS A 305 9.27 19.36 -23.55
CA LYS A 305 8.39 18.45 -24.28
C LYS A 305 9.06 17.91 -25.56
N GLY A 306 9.47 16.65 -25.51
CA GLY A 306 10.03 15.93 -26.66
C GLY A 306 11.50 16.22 -26.96
N VAL A 307 12.24 16.78 -25.99
CA VAL A 307 13.69 17.09 -26.17
C VAL A 307 14.59 15.87 -26.13
N HIS A 308 14.15 14.79 -25.46
CA HIS A 308 14.91 13.54 -25.34
C HIS A 308 13.99 12.35 -25.62
N PRO A 309 14.42 11.34 -26.41
CA PRO A 309 13.56 10.21 -26.81
C PRO A 309 13.10 9.33 -25.65
N HIS A 310 13.84 9.33 -24.54
CA HIS A 310 13.56 8.57 -23.30
C HIS A 310 13.02 9.44 -22.16
N LEU A 311 12.51 10.65 -22.45
CA LEU A 311 11.86 11.52 -21.47
C LEU A 311 10.44 11.89 -21.90
N HIS A 312 9.45 11.36 -21.19
CA HIS A 312 8.04 11.62 -21.44
C HIS A 312 7.53 12.73 -20.52
N VAL A 313 7.43 13.94 -21.07
CA VAL A 313 6.98 15.12 -20.30
C VAL A 313 5.48 15.36 -20.50
N TYR A 314 4.76 15.55 -19.41
CA TYR A 314 3.33 15.80 -19.39
C TYR A 314 3.03 17.04 -18.53
N ARG A 315 2.06 17.87 -18.95
CA ARG A 315 1.32 18.65 -17.96
C ARG A 315 0.48 17.69 -17.12
N ARG A 316 0.17 18.05 -15.88
CA ARG A 316 -0.64 17.22 -14.97
C ARG A 316 -1.94 16.68 -15.58
N HIS A 317 -2.62 17.48 -16.40
CA HIS A 317 -3.89 17.10 -17.06
C HIS A 317 -3.70 16.38 -18.41
N GLU A 318 -2.46 16.16 -18.85
CA GLU A 318 -2.07 15.42 -20.06
C GLU A 318 -1.45 14.05 -19.72
N ILE A 319 -1.33 13.71 -18.43
CA ILE A 319 -0.79 12.42 -17.97
C ILE A 319 -1.70 11.29 -18.51
N PRO A 320 -1.13 10.18 -19.06
CA PRO A 320 -1.93 9.08 -19.59
C PRO A 320 -2.86 8.47 -18.53
N VAL A 321 -4.13 8.28 -18.89
CA VAL A 321 -5.17 7.81 -17.97
C VAL A 321 -4.86 6.41 -17.41
N GLU A 322 -4.07 5.62 -18.13
CA GLU A 322 -3.59 4.30 -17.72
C GLU A 322 -2.68 4.34 -16.49
N LEU A 323 -2.04 5.48 -16.18
CA LEU A 323 -1.26 5.68 -14.97
C LEU A 323 -2.14 5.91 -13.73
N GLY A 324 -3.41 6.32 -13.91
CA GLY A 324 -4.32 6.60 -12.80
C GLY A 324 -3.82 7.72 -11.88
N PHE A 325 -3.22 8.76 -12.48
CA PHE A 325 -2.45 9.80 -11.79
C PHE A 325 -2.64 11.16 -12.47
N GLY A 326 -2.68 12.25 -11.70
CA GLY A 326 -2.77 13.61 -12.22
C GLY A 326 -3.99 14.43 -11.78
N THR A 327 -4.82 13.94 -10.85
CA THR A 327 -5.94 14.73 -10.29
C THR A 327 -5.66 15.27 -8.89
N HIS A 328 -4.74 14.68 -8.13
CA HIS A 328 -4.43 15.14 -6.77
C HIS A 328 -3.70 16.50 -6.79
N PRO A 329 -4.05 17.45 -5.89
CA PRO A 329 -3.40 18.77 -5.83
C PRO A 329 -1.87 18.72 -5.66
N ARG A 330 -1.35 17.68 -5.00
CA ARG A 330 0.09 17.44 -4.77
C ARG A 330 0.85 16.88 -5.96
N VAL A 331 0.17 16.40 -7.02
CA VAL A 331 0.86 16.09 -8.27
C VAL A 331 1.35 17.41 -8.88
N ALA A 332 2.63 17.48 -9.18
CA ALA A 332 3.26 18.67 -9.72
C ALA A 332 2.64 19.09 -11.07
N PRO A 333 2.59 20.39 -11.41
CA PRO A 333 2.04 20.87 -12.67
C PRO A 333 2.69 20.23 -13.91
N ILE A 334 3.99 19.95 -13.86
CA ILE A 334 4.75 19.24 -14.89
C ILE A 334 5.37 17.98 -14.29
N ILE A 335 5.17 16.85 -14.97
CA ILE A 335 5.81 15.56 -14.67
C ILE A 335 6.69 15.15 -15.85
N GLY A 336 7.94 14.78 -15.59
CA GLY A 336 8.85 14.15 -16.55
C GLY A 336 9.11 12.70 -16.14
N LEU A 337 8.68 11.74 -16.95
CA LEU A 337 8.88 10.30 -16.72
C LEU A 337 9.99 9.77 -17.64
N ALA A 338 11.06 9.24 -17.06
CA ALA A 338 12.09 8.52 -17.81
C ALA A 338 11.65 7.10 -18.16
N ASP A 339 12.19 6.54 -19.25
CA ASP A 339 12.08 5.10 -19.53
C ASP A 339 12.87 4.26 -18.49
N PRO A 340 12.50 2.99 -18.24
CA PRO A 340 13.27 2.07 -17.40
C PRO A 340 14.77 2.06 -17.71
N GLY A 341 15.57 2.02 -16.66
CA GLY A 341 17.03 2.08 -16.70
C GLY A 341 17.64 3.42 -17.12
N TRP A 342 16.84 4.45 -17.45
CA TRP A 342 17.31 5.83 -17.59
C TRP A 342 17.19 6.60 -16.29
N SER A 343 18.06 7.60 -16.11
CA SER A 343 18.03 8.52 -14.96
C SER A 343 17.99 9.98 -15.37
N ILE A 344 17.40 10.82 -14.52
CA ILE A 344 17.36 12.28 -14.68
C ILE A 344 18.25 12.92 -13.62
N ALA A 345 19.19 13.76 -14.04
CA ALA A 345 20.16 14.44 -13.18
C ALA A 345 20.50 15.85 -13.70
N VAL A 346 21.47 16.51 -13.06
CA VAL A 346 22.19 17.67 -13.61
C VAL A 346 23.68 17.33 -13.67
N HIS A 347 24.43 17.89 -14.62
CA HIS A 347 25.84 17.58 -14.87
C HIS A 347 26.65 17.64 -13.57
N ASP A 348 26.52 18.77 -12.88
CA ASP A 348 27.23 19.11 -11.66
C ASP A 348 27.01 18.08 -10.53
N TYR A 349 25.80 17.50 -10.44
CA TYR A 349 25.49 16.43 -9.47
C TYR A 349 26.07 15.09 -9.92
N TYR A 350 25.92 14.75 -11.21
CA TYR A 350 26.39 13.50 -11.79
C TYR A 350 27.92 13.37 -11.73
N GLU A 351 28.68 14.41 -12.08
CA GLU A 351 30.15 14.41 -12.00
C GLU A 351 30.67 14.14 -10.58
N ARG A 352 29.88 14.49 -9.56
CA ARG A 352 30.21 14.28 -8.13
C ARG A 352 29.69 12.97 -7.53
N ASN A 353 28.79 12.26 -8.21
CA ASN A 353 28.06 11.10 -7.68
C ASN A 353 27.80 10.02 -8.75
N SER A 354 28.66 9.88 -9.76
CA SER A 354 28.42 9.02 -10.92
C SER A 354 28.27 7.55 -10.54
N GLU A 355 28.88 7.12 -9.44
CA GLU A 355 28.74 5.78 -8.85
C GLU A 355 27.28 5.41 -8.51
N ARG A 356 26.45 6.40 -8.16
CA ARG A 356 25.02 6.19 -7.84
C ARG A 356 24.17 5.78 -9.04
N PHE A 357 24.71 5.89 -10.25
CA PHE A 357 24.02 5.61 -11.50
C PHE A 357 24.41 4.27 -12.14
N ASP A 358 25.16 3.41 -11.43
CA ASP A 358 25.38 2.02 -11.88
C ASP A 358 24.39 1.02 -11.28
N GLY A 359 23.91 1.23 -10.04
CA GLY A 359 23.05 0.27 -9.32
C GLY A 359 21.61 0.13 -9.85
N GLY A 360 20.61 0.33 -8.99
CA GLY A 360 19.20 0.15 -9.33
C GLY A 360 18.32 1.34 -9.02
N SER A 361 17.17 1.43 -9.70
CA SER A 361 16.08 2.33 -9.31
C SER A 361 14.70 1.83 -9.71
N HIS A 362 13.69 2.51 -9.19
CA HIS A 362 12.27 2.21 -9.32
C HIS A 362 11.48 3.55 -9.28
N GLY A 363 10.17 3.51 -9.54
CA GLY A 363 9.31 4.68 -9.75
C GLY A 363 8.83 4.84 -11.19
N TYR A 364 9.34 4.05 -12.12
CA TYR A 364 8.99 4.04 -13.54
C TYR A 364 7.50 3.72 -13.80
N ASP A 365 7.11 3.68 -15.08
CA ASP A 365 5.78 3.23 -15.50
C ASP A 365 5.45 1.84 -14.93
N GLN A 366 4.32 1.73 -14.23
CA GLN A 366 3.87 0.50 -13.56
C GLN A 366 3.49 -0.64 -14.53
N ARG A 367 3.44 -0.34 -15.83
CA ARG A 367 3.26 -1.33 -16.91
C ARG A 367 4.58 -1.98 -17.34
N SER A 368 5.73 -1.49 -16.86
CA SER A 368 7.04 -2.11 -17.11
C SER A 368 7.15 -3.46 -16.41
N ASP A 369 7.69 -4.45 -17.10
CA ASP A 369 7.90 -5.80 -16.55
C ASP A 369 8.90 -5.78 -15.38
N GLU A 370 9.90 -4.89 -15.43
CA GLU A 370 10.88 -4.68 -14.36
C GLU A 370 10.25 -4.14 -13.06
N MET A 371 9.06 -3.55 -13.13
CA MET A 371 8.37 -2.98 -11.97
C MET A 371 7.35 -3.94 -11.33
N ARG A 372 7.14 -5.13 -11.90
CA ARG A 372 6.21 -6.15 -11.37
C ARG A 372 6.69 -6.63 -9.99
N ALA A 373 5.77 -6.72 -9.03
CA ALA A 373 6.05 -7.04 -7.64
C ALA A 373 5.58 -8.46 -7.24
N LEU A 374 6.10 -8.99 -6.13
CA LEU A 374 5.69 -10.28 -5.57
C LEU A 374 4.24 -10.25 -5.01
N PHE A 375 3.52 -11.37 -5.19
CA PHE A 375 2.37 -11.74 -4.34
C PHE A 375 2.32 -13.25 -4.10
N VAL A 376 2.37 -13.64 -2.83
CA VAL A 376 2.22 -15.03 -2.34
C VAL A 376 1.33 -15.02 -1.10
N ALA A 377 0.33 -15.88 -1.02
CA ALA A 377 -0.56 -15.98 0.14
C ALA A 377 -0.88 -17.43 0.51
N ALA A 378 -0.95 -17.74 1.81
CA ALA A 378 -1.36 -19.05 2.30
C ALA A 378 -2.00 -18.97 3.69
N GLY A 379 -2.98 -19.82 3.94
CA GLY A 379 -3.72 -19.88 5.20
C GLY A 379 -5.13 -20.45 5.02
N PRO A 380 -5.93 -20.56 6.08
CA PRO A 380 -7.27 -21.14 6.02
C PRO A 380 -8.26 -20.38 5.11
N GLY A 381 -8.02 -19.10 4.83
CA GLY A 381 -8.82 -18.29 3.89
C GLY A 381 -8.42 -18.42 2.42
N PHE A 382 -7.37 -19.18 2.11
CA PHE A 382 -6.80 -19.27 0.76
C PHE A 382 -6.98 -20.65 0.12
N ARG A 383 -6.99 -20.69 -1.22
CA ARG A 383 -6.84 -21.93 -1.99
C ARG A 383 -5.39 -22.41 -1.92
N THR A 384 -5.16 -23.66 -2.32
CA THR A 384 -3.84 -24.29 -2.34
C THR A 384 -3.42 -24.66 -3.76
N GLY A 385 -2.12 -24.59 -4.06
CA GLY A 385 -1.56 -24.93 -5.37
C GLY A 385 -2.07 -24.07 -6.54
N MET A 386 -2.44 -22.81 -6.28
CA MET A 386 -3.07 -21.95 -7.30
C MET A 386 -2.12 -20.85 -7.78
N VAL A 387 -2.02 -20.69 -9.10
CA VAL A 387 -1.43 -19.50 -9.73
C VAL A 387 -2.58 -18.65 -10.28
N VAL A 388 -2.56 -17.35 -10.01
CA VAL A 388 -3.52 -16.37 -10.56
C VAL A 388 -2.83 -15.44 -11.57
N PRO A 389 -3.55 -14.94 -12.59
CA PRO A 389 -3.03 -13.91 -13.50
C PRO A 389 -2.59 -12.64 -12.76
N PRO A 390 -1.83 -11.73 -13.42
CA PRO A 390 -1.45 -10.47 -12.83
C PRO A 390 -2.65 -9.60 -12.44
N PHE A 391 -2.57 -8.94 -11.27
CA PHE A 391 -3.64 -8.07 -10.76
C PHE A 391 -3.06 -6.85 -10.03
N PRO A 392 -3.79 -5.72 -9.94
CA PRO A 392 -3.26 -4.48 -9.36
C PRO A 392 -3.25 -4.49 -7.82
N ASN A 393 -2.26 -3.82 -7.22
CA ASN A 393 -2.05 -3.81 -5.78
C ASN A 393 -3.18 -3.18 -4.94
N VAL A 394 -4.08 -2.41 -5.56
CA VAL A 394 -5.32 -1.93 -4.92
C VAL A 394 -6.24 -3.08 -4.44
N ASP A 395 -6.25 -4.22 -5.14
CA ASP A 395 -7.16 -5.33 -4.84
C ASP A 395 -6.77 -6.09 -3.54
N VAL A 396 -5.55 -5.85 -3.03
CA VAL A 396 -5.05 -6.45 -1.78
C VAL A 396 -5.83 -5.93 -0.56
N TYR A 397 -6.33 -4.69 -0.62
CA TYR A 397 -7.18 -4.12 0.44
C TYR A 397 -8.46 -4.92 0.62
N GLU A 398 -9.25 -5.04 -0.45
CA GLU A 398 -10.52 -5.81 -0.50
C GLU A 398 -10.33 -7.25 -0.01
N LEU A 399 -9.24 -7.90 -0.44
CA LEU A 399 -8.87 -9.23 0.01
C LEU A 399 -8.67 -9.30 1.54
N ILE A 400 -7.92 -8.36 2.12
CA ILE A 400 -7.66 -8.35 3.57
C ILE A 400 -8.93 -8.00 4.36
N MET A 401 -9.72 -7.04 3.89
CA MET A 401 -10.99 -6.65 4.52
C MET A 401 -11.97 -7.83 4.56
N ALA A 402 -12.11 -8.56 3.44
CA ALA A 402 -12.88 -9.79 3.37
C ALA A 402 -12.35 -10.90 4.31
N LEU A 403 -11.02 -11.08 4.41
CA LEU A 403 -10.41 -12.06 5.34
C LEU A 403 -10.58 -11.70 6.82
N LEU A 404 -10.86 -10.44 7.14
CA LEU A 404 -11.10 -9.95 8.50
C LEU A 404 -12.60 -9.89 8.86
N ASP A 405 -13.51 -10.26 7.94
CA ASP A 405 -14.95 -10.03 8.04
C ASP A 405 -15.31 -8.54 8.31
N LEU A 406 -14.57 -7.62 7.66
CA LEU A 406 -14.77 -6.17 7.76
C LEU A 406 -15.30 -5.58 6.44
N PRO A 407 -16.15 -4.55 6.48
CA PRO A 407 -16.55 -3.83 5.27
C PRO A 407 -15.36 -3.03 4.73
N PRO A 408 -15.09 -3.06 3.40
CA PRO A 408 -14.09 -2.21 2.77
C PRO A 408 -14.46 -0.72 2.82
#